data_AF-A0A8B5WZM7-F1
#
_entry.id   AF-A0A8B5WZM7-F1
#
_cell.length_a   1.000
_cell.length_b   1.000
_cell.length_c   1.000
_cell.angle_alpha   90.00
_cell.angle_beta   90.00
_cell.angle_gamma   90.00
#
_symmetry.space_group_name_H-M   'P 1'
#
loop_
_entity.id
_entity.type
_entity.pdbx_description
1 polymer ?
#
loop_
_entity_poly.entity_id
_entity_poly.type
_entity_poly.pdbx_seq_one_letter_code
_entity_poly.pdbx_strand_id
1 'polypeptide(L)'
;MPAGLGVPAFNLGSKAFSTKDFNNGLGLMINGVQYVYVVATHYNYDSVTKKYCITLKFIFYDVFGLDDDDLKEFGASSDSVFSSSAAIGITAWWQLQHQHGYAPLVTRIVLERTYEAPAE
;
A
#
# COMPACT_ATOMS: atom_id res chain seq x y z
N MET A 1 -26.23 -5.87 -3.71
CA MET A 1 -25.05 -5.36 -4.45
C MET A 1 -23.87 -5.47 -3.49
N PRO A 2 -22.71 -6.05 -3.86
CA PRO A 2 -21.58 -6.06 -2.96
C PRO A 2 -21.14 -4.60 -2.78
N ALA A 3 -21.36 -4.04 -1.59
CA ALA A 3 -20.75 -2.78 -1.20
C ALA A 3 -19.25 -3.00 -1.33
N GLY A 4 -18.60 -2.23 -2.22
CA GLY A 4 -17.14 -2.23 -2.30
C GLY A 4 -16.59 -2.15 -0.89
N LEU A 5 -15.69 -3.07 -0.54
CA LEU A 5 -15.22 -3.37 0.83
C LEU A 5 -14.59 -2.16 1.56
N GLY A 6 -14.68 -0.95 1.02
CA GLY A 6 -14.07 0.26 1.53
C GLY A 6 -12.54 0.17 1.50
N VAL A 7 -11.98 -0.84 0.84
CA VAL A 7 -10.55 -0.95 0.62
C VAL A 7 -10.18 0.26 -0.23
N PRO A 8 -9.29 1.14 0.25
CA PRO A 8 -8.79 2.22 -0.56
C PRO A 8 -8.30 1.62 -1.89
N ALA A 9 -8.76 2.15 -3.01
CA ALA A 9 -8.13 1.81 -4.27
C ALA A 9 -6.67 2.27 -4.16
N PHE A 10 -5.75 1.32 -4.00
CA PHE A 10 -4.33 1.59 -4.01
C PHE A 10 -3.96 2.09 -5.41
N ASN A 11 -3.10 3.10 -5.47
CA ASN A 11 -2.50 3.64 -6.69
C ASN A 11 -3.55 4.16 -7.68
N LEU A 12 -4.22 5.23 -7.27
CA LEU A 12 -5.11 5.99 -8.14
C LEU A 12 -4.33 6.59 -9.32
N GLY A 13 -4.89 6.46 -10.51
CA GLY A 13 -4.31 7.00 -11.73
C GLY A 13 -3.92 5.92 -12.72
N SER A 14 -3.09 6.29 -13.69
CA SER A 14 -2.57 5.41 -14.72
C SER A 14 -1.06 5.38 -14.67
N LYS A 15 -0.49 4.18 -14.53
CA LYS A 15 0.94 3.90 -14.65
C LYS A 15 1.46 4.31 -16.04
N ALA A 16 0.75 3.91 -17.10
CA ALA A 16 1.14 4.19 -18.49
C ALA A 16 1.21 5.69 -18.82
N PHE A 17 0.34 6.50 -18.20
CA PHE A 17 0.30 7.95 -18.43
C PHE A 17 0.93 8.76 -17.30
N SER A 18 1.55 8.11 -16.30
CA SER A 18 2.16 8.76 -15.12
C SER A 18 1.25 9.84 -14.49
N THR A 19 0.03 9.44 -14.13
CA THR A 19 -0.98 10.36 -13.55
C THR A 19 -1.24 10.05 -12.08
N LYS A 20 -1.63 11.09 -11.31
CA LYS A 20 -1.97 11.00 -9.88
C LYS A 20 -0.86 10.34 -9.06
N ASP A 21 -1.11 9.18 -8.45
CA ASP A 21 -0.16 8.51 -7.55
C ASP A 21 1.10 8.08 -8.31
N PHE A 22 0.98 7.76 -9.60
CA PHE A 22 2.13 7.42 -10.45
C PHE A 22 2.95 8.65 -10.87
N ASN A 23 2.45 9.87 -10.69
CA ASN A 23 3.19 11.10 -11.00
C ASN A 23 4.07 11.56 -9.82
N ASN A 24 3.61 11.34 -8.59
CA ASN A 24 4.26 11.82 -7.37
C ASN A 24 5.04 10.72 -6.61
N GLY A 25 5.18 9.54 -7.21
CA GLY A 25 5.89 8.40 -6.62
C GLY A 25 5.08 7.59 -5.61
N LEU A 26 3.88 8.02 -5.21
CA LEU A 26 3.01 7.24 -4.30
C LEU A 26 2.63 5.88 -4.90
N GLY A 27 2.49 5.82 -6.23
CA GLY A 27 2.23 4.60 -6.99
C GLY A 27 3.30 3.53 -6.83
N LEU A 28 4.53 3.94 -6.50
CA LEU A 28 5.64 3.06 -6.17
C LEU A 28 5.68 2.77 -4.67
N MET A 29 5.53 3.79 -3.82
CA MET A 29 5.66 3.64 -2.36
C MET A 29 4.54 2.85 -1.68
N ILE A 30 3.37 2.74 -2.33
CA ILE A 30 2.20 1.97 -1.86
C ILE A 30 1.76 1.03 -3.00
N ASN A 31 2.73 0.35 -3.62
CA ASN A 31 2.49 -0.48 -4.80
C ASN A 31 1.61 -1.69 -4.48
N GLY A 32 1.76 -2.27 -3.28
CA GLY A 32 1.04 -3.48 -2.88
C GLY A 32 0.69 -3.56 -1.40
N VAL A 33 -0.03 -4.62 -1.04
CA VAL A 33 -0.24 -5.03 0.35
C VAL A 33 0.38 -6.40 0.50
N GLN A 34 1.44 -6.50 1.29
CA GLN A 34 2.10 -7.77 1.54
C GLN A 34 1.51 -8.49 2.76
N TYR A 35 1.14 -7.73 3.79
CA TYR A 35 0.54 -8.29 5.00
C TYR A 35 -0.65 -7.47 5.47
N VAL A 36 -1.68 -8.16 5.97
CA VAL A 36 -2.83 -7.54 6.62
C VAL A 36 -3.04 -8.17 7.99
N TYR A 37 -3.13 -7.32 9.02
CA TYR A 37 -3.64 -7.73 10.33
C TYR A 37 -5.04 -7.16 10.51
N VAL A 38 -5.97 -8.01 10.93
CA VAL A 38 -7.31 -7.60 11.33
C VAL A 38 -7.46 -7.89 12.82
N VAL A 39 -7.68 -6.85 13.61
CA VAL A 39 -7.77 -6.95 15.07
C VAL A 39 -9.14 -6.46 15.49
N ALA A 40 -9.91 -7.31 16.18
CA ALA A 40 -11.13 -6.87 16.86
C ALA A 40 -10.73 -6.07 18.11
N THR A 41 -11.04 -4.77 18.13
CA THR A 41 -10.71 -3.89 19.25
C THR A 41 -11.86 -3.78 20.25
N HIS A 42 -13.10 -3.86 19.75
CA HIS A 42 -14.31 -3.84 20.55
C HIS A 42 -15.32 -4.81 19.97
N TYR A 43 -16.07 -5.46 20.86
CA TYR A 43 -17.15 -6.36 20.48
C TYR A 43 -18.22 -6.31 21.57
N ASN A 44 -19.48 -6.15 21.15
CA ASN A 44 -20.63 -6.16 22.03
C ASN A 44 -21.80 -6.88 21.36
N TYR A 45 -22.61 -7.57 22.18
CA TYR A 45 -23.86 -8.16 21.76
C TYR A 45 -25.04 -7.40 22.36
N ASP A 46 -25.96 -6.95 21.51
CA ASP A 46 -27.25 -6.42 21.93
C ASP A 46 -28.31 -7.52 21.87
N SER A 47 -28.75 -7.98 23.05
CA SER A 47 -29.75 -9.03 23.20
C SER A 47 -31.16 -8.60 22.81
N VAL A 48 -31.45 -7.29 22.78
CA VAL A 48 -32.74 -6.71 22.41
C VAL A 48 -32.88 -6.66 20.90
N THR A 49 -31.87 -6.12 20.22
CA THR A 49 -31.88 -6.01 18.75
C THR A 49 -31.33 -7.24 18.03
N LYS A 50 -30.78 -8.21 18.78
CA LYS A 50 -30.16 -9.45 18.27
C LYS A 50 -29.02 -9.15 17.28
N LYS A 51 -28.17 -8.19 17.63
CA LYS A 51 -27.04 -7.77 16.79
C LYS A 51 -25.72 -7.83 17.54
N TYR A 52 -24.67 -8.18 16.81
CA TYR A 52 -23.29 -7.92 17.22
C TYR A 52 -22.83 -6.59 16.65
N CYS A 53 -22.21 -5.78 17.51
CA CYS A 53 -21.47 -4.59 17.13
C CYS A 53 -19.98 -4.90 17.34
N ILE A 54 -19.18 -4.84 16.27
CA ILE A 54 -17.76 -5.15 16.30
C ILE A 54 -16.96 -4.03 15.65
N THR A 55 -15.92 -3.57 16.33
CA THR A 55 -14.93 -2.64 15.78
C THR A 55 -13.70 -3.42 15.35
N LEU A 56 -13.37 -3.32 14.07
CA LEU A 56 -12.20 -3.96 13.47
C LEU A 56 -11.17 -2.89 13.09
N LYS A 57 -9.93 -3.13 13.52
CA LYS A 57 -8.74 -2.39 13.12
C LYS A 57 -8.01 -3.19 12.04
N PHE A 58 -7.91 -2.62 10.86
CA PHE A 58 -7.16 -3.15 9.73
C PHE A 58 -5.81 -2.47 9.66
N ILE A 59 -4.75 -3.26 9.64
CA ILE A 59 -3.37 -2.79 9.54
C ILE A 59 -2.76 -3.41 8.30
N PHE A 60 -2.54 -2.60 7.28
CA PHE A 60 -1.92 -2.98 6.02
C PHE A 60 -0.43 -2.64 6.08
N TYR A 61 0.41 -3.59 5.70
CA TYR A 61 1.85 -3.40 5.54
C TYR A 61 2.26 -3.65 4.11
N ASP A 62 3.13 -2.78 3.61
CA ASP A 62 3.90 -2.97 2.40
C ASP A 62 5.39 -2.89 2.77
N VAL A 63 6.18 -3.89 2.39
CA VAL A 63 7.63 -3.85 2.56
C VAL A 63 8.21 -3.38 1.23
N PHE A 64 8.39 -2.07 1.14
CA PHE A 64 8.90 -1.40 -0.04
C PHE A 64 10.43 -1.51 -0.13
N GLY A 65 10.89 -2.48 -0.93
CA GLY A 65 12.24 -2.60 -1.45
C GLY A 65 12.21 -2.51 -2.97
N LEU A 66 13.21 -1.86 -3.58
CA LEU A 66 13.39 -1.90 -5.04
C LEU A 66 14.16 -3.15 -5.39
N ASP A 67 13.65 -3.98 -6.29
CA ASP A 67 14.41 -5.11 -6.82
C ASP A 67 15.16 -4.78 -8.12
N ASP A 68 15.88 -5.76 -8.67
CA ASP A 68 16.63 -5.59 -9.91
C ASP A 68 15.72 -5.33 -11.13
N ASP A 69 14.46 -5.76 -11.09
CA ASP A 69 13.52 -5.54 -12.18
C ASP A 69 12.93 -4.13 -12.11
N ASP A 70 12.68 -3.59 -10.91
CA ASP A 70 12.34 -2.18 -10.71
C ASP A 70 13.44 -1.25 -11.25
N LEU A 71 14.72 -1.62 -11.03
CA LEU A 71 15.85 -0.87 -11.55
C LEU A 71 15.93 -0.92 -13.09
N LYS A 72 15.57 -2.04 -13.71
CA LYS A 72 15.52 -2.15 -15.18
C LYS A 72 14.37 -1.36 -15.78
N GLU A 73 13.21 -1.35 -15.12
CA GLU A 73 12.00 -0.69 -15.62
C GLU A 73 12.04 0.84 -15.38
N PHE A 74 12.58 1.29 -14.25
CA PHE A 74 12.51 2.70 -13.84
C PHE A 74 13.85 3.33 -13.45
N GLY A 75 14.96 2.59 -13.44
CA GLY A 75 16.27 3.11 -13.06
C GLY A 75 16.92 3.96 -14.15
N ALA A 76 18.12 4.49 -13.87
CA ALA A 76 18.83 5.39 -14.77
C ALA A 76 19.20 4.75 -16.13
N SER A 77 19.16 3.41 -16.21
CA SER A 77 19.33 2.64 -17.43
C SER A 77 18.06 2.43 -18.25
N SER A 78 16.88 2.79 -17.73
CA SER A 78 15.59 2.60 -18.42
C SER A 78 15.26 3.74 -19.41
N ASP A 79 15.93 4.90 -19.28
CA ASP A 79 15.67 6.08 -20.11
C ASP A 79 16.58 6.16 -21.36
N SER A 80 15.96 6.47 -22.51
CA SER A 80 16.68 6.82 -23.73
C SER A 80 17.31 8.21 -23.60
N VAL A 81 18.63 8.31 -23.76
CA VAL A 81 19.45 9.54 -23.94
C VAL A 81 19.47 10.55 -22.77
N PHE A 82 18.43 10.69 -21.96
CA PHE A 82 18.42 11.55 -20.76
C PHE A 82 17.69 10.88 -19.60
N SER A 83 18.42 10.59 -18.51
CA SER A 83 17.83 10.06 -17.28
C SER A 83 16.94 11.11 -16.61
N SER A 84 15.65 10.79 -16.44
CA SER A 84 14.72 11.58 -15.65
C SER A 84 15.16 11.66 -14.19
N SER A 85 14.81 12.74 -13.49
CA SER A 85 15.10 12.88 -12.05
C SER A 85 14.54 11.72 -11.21
N ALA A 86 13.41 11.15 -11.66
CA ALA A 86 12.82 9.96 -11.05
C ALA A 86 13.74 8.74 -11.21
N ALA A 87 14.30 8.52 -12.40
CA ALA A 87 15.20 7.40 -12.67
C ALA A 87 16.50 7.47 -11.84
N ILE A 88 17.03 8.69 -11.64
CA ILE A 88 18.17 8.92 -10.75
C ILE A 88 17.80 8.58 -9.29
N GLY A 89 16.63 9.03 -8.83
CA GLY A 89 16.15 8.75 -7.46
C GLY A 89 15.95 7.26 -7.19
N ILE A 90 15.36 6.53 -8.13
CA ILE A 90 15.12 5.08 -8.04
C ILE A 90 16.47 4.33 -8.00
N THR A 91 17.42 4.71 -8.84
CA THR A 91 18.77 4.11 -8.84
C THR A 91 19.50 4.33 -7.52
N ALA A 92 19.46 5.56 -7.00
CA ALA A 92 20.09 5.89 -5.72
C ALA A 92 19.47 5.11 -4.56
N TRP A 93 18.14 4.97 -4.56
CA TRP A 93 17.42 4.20 -3.54
C TRP A 93 17.78 2.70 -3.59
N TRP A 94 17.83 2.11 -4.78
CA TRP A 94 18.23 0.71 -4.96
C TRP A 94 19.66 0.48 -4.43
N GLN A 95 20.59 1.39 -4.71
CA GLN A 95 21.98 1.33 -4.22
C GLN A 95 22.06 1.37 -2.69
N LEU A 96 21.28 2.24 -2.04
CA LEU A 96 21.23 2.29 -0.58
C LEU A 96 20.83 0.93 0.02
N GLN A 97 19.84 0.27 -0.58
CA GLN A 97 19.35 -1.03 -0.10
C GLN A 97 20.34 -2.16 -0.37
N HIS A 98 20.84 -2.27 -1.61
CA HIS A 98 21.60 -3.44 -2.06
C HIS A 98 23.11 -3.34 -1.83
N GLN A 99 23.66 -2.13 -1.79
CA GLN A 99 25.11 -1.90 -1.66
C GLN A 99 25.51 -1.37 -0.28
N HIS A 100 24.61 -0.67 0.40
CA HIS A 100 24.90 -0.04 1.70
C HIS A 100 24.13 -0.66 2.87
N GLY A 101 23.30 -1.68 2.62
CA GLY A 101 22.60 -2.43 3.67
C GLY A 101 21.52 -1.65 4.39
N TYR A 102 20.98 -0.59 3.77
CA TYR A 102 19.84 0.12 4.33
C TYR A 102 18.60 -0.78 4.27
N ALA A 103 17.86 -0.82 5.37
CA ALA A 103 16.64 -1.62 5.44
C ALA A 103 15.60 -1.13 4.42
N PRO A 104 14.76 -2.03 3.87
CA PRO A 104 13.64 -1.63 3.04
C PRO A 104 12.68 -0.72 3.82
N LEU A 105 12.03 0.20 3.11
CA LEU A 105 11.03 1.06 3.73
C LEU A 105 9.78 0.24 3.98
N VAL A 106 9.30 0.23 5.23
CA VAL A 106 8.01 -0.40 5.54
C VAL A 106 6.97 0.70 5.63
N THR A 107 5.98 0.67 4.74
CA THR A 107 4.82 1.56 4.84
C THR A 107 3.68 0.86 5.56
N ARG A 108 2.91 1.63 6.34
CA ARG A 108 1.82 1.11 7.16
C ARG A 108 0.60 2.00 7.05
N ILE A 109 -0.53 1.40 6.68
CA ILE A 109 -1.84 2.06 6.65
C ILE A 109 -2.72 1.42 7.71
N VAL A 110 -3.34 2.24 8.55
CA VAL A 110 -4.21 1.79 9.65
C VAL A 110 -5.60 2.39 9.44
N LEU A 111 -6.60 1.52 9.40
CA LEU A 111 -8.01 1.88 9.25
C LEU A 111 -8.83 1.24 10.37
N GLU A 112 -9.81 1.96 10.88
CA GLU A 112 -10.75 1.44 11.87
C GLU A 112 -12.18 1.60 11.36
N ARG A 113 -12.96 0.52 11.50
CA ARG A 113 -14.37 0.47 11.08
C ARG A 113 -15.18 -0.34 12.08
N THR A 114 -16.38 0.16 12.36
CA THR A 114 -17.37 -0.53 13.16
C THR A 114 -18.44 -1.12 12.25
N TYR A 115 -18.79 -2.37 12.52
CA TYR A 115 -19.78 -3.14 11.78
C TYR A 115 -20.88 -3.60 12.73
N GLU A 116 -22.11 -3.58 12.24
CA GLU A 116 -23.23 -4.29 12.85
C GLU A 116 -23.55 -5.53 12.02
N ALA A 117 -23.65 -6.68 12.67
CA ALA A 117 -24.05 -7.94 12.05
C ALA A 117 -25.17 -8.60 12.87
N PRO A 118 -26.15 -9.27 12.23
CA PRO A 118 -27.12 -10.08 12.95
C PRO A 118 -26.41 -11.19 13.76
N ALA A 119 -26.88 -11.44 14.97
CA ALA A 119 -26.61 -12.68 15.67
C ALA A 119 -27.71 -13.66 15.23
N GLU A 120 -27.36 -14.65 14.42
CA GLU A 120 -28.30 -15.70 13.99
C GLU A 120 -29.05 -16.32 15.18
#